data_AF-A0A9D6ZNB7-F1
#
_entry.id   AF-A0A9D6ZNB7-F1
#
_cell.length_a   1.000
_cell.length_b   1.000
_cell.length_c   1.000
_cell.angle_alpha   90.00
_cell.angle_beta   90.00
_cell.angle_gamma   90.00
#
_symmetry.space_group_name_H-M   'P 1'
#
loop_
_entity.id
_entity.type
_entity.pdbx_description
1 polymer ?
#
loop_
_entity_poly.entity_id
_entity_poly.type
_entity_poly.pdbx_seq_one_letter_code
_entity_poly.pdbx_strand_id
1 'polypeptide(L)'
;MKRSKLFMMLFALAVFGAFFIPLQVYAVTVPTGLPAYYPTVLVGNTTGASDSLVLGIPDDSYINMKKDEFVIYDFGSNPILNRAGQDFNVYQWDLDGDNSGNANILVSSDGTTYFNINGSKDSKIDLQWDEAHENADHAKSYDISIAGLSSARYLKIVGVQNPFNLDAVGAVVPIPGAAWLMGTGVVALVGMKRRKSNKS
;
A
#
# COMPACT_ATOMS: atom_id res chain seq x y z
N MET A 1 27.52 -87.93 7.41
CA MET A 1 28.80 -87.71 6.70
C MET A 1 28.58 -86.62 5.64
N LYS A 2 29.22 -85.45 5.82
CA LYS A 2 29.67 -84.46 4.82
C LYS A 2 28.68 -83.73 3.84
N ARG A 3 28.75 -82.39 3.94
CA ARG A 3 28.65 -81.31 2.90
C ARG A 3 27.22 -80.88 2.49
N SER A 4 26.88 -79.61 2.26
CA SER A 4 27.67 -78.38 2.10
C SER A 4 26.81 -77.10 2.19
N LYS A 5 27.47 -76.04 2.65
CA LYS A 5 27.18 -74.59 2.63
C LYS A 5 26.39 -74.07 1.41
N LEU A 6 25.46 -73.14 1.66
CA LEU A 6 25.29 -71.93 0.84
C LEU A 6 24.56 -70.84 1.66
N PHE A 7 25.33 -70.01 2.38
CA PHE A 7 24.82 -68.79 3.01
C PHE A 7 25.15 -67.65 2.04
N MET A 8 24.15 -67.19 1.31
CA MET A 8 24.28 -66.12 0.32
C MET A 8 24.02 -64.79 1.05
N MET A 9 25.11 -64.09 1.35
CA MET A 9 25.10 -62.78 2.00
C MET A 9 24.73 -61.74 0.95
N LEU A 10 23.48 -61.28 0.97
CA LEU A 10 22.98 -60.22 0.10
C LEU A 10 23.46 -58.86 0.63
N PHE A 11 24.43 -58.23 -0.05
CA PHE A 11 24.80 -56.84 0.18
C PHE A 11 23.68 -55.93 -0.34
N ALA A 12 22.89 -55.34 0.54
CA ALA A 12 21.99 -54.25 0.19
C ALA A 12 22.82 -52.95 0.09
N LEU A 13 23.14 -52.54 -1.13
CA LEU A 13 23.72 -51.24 -1.45
C LEU A 13 22.62 -50.17 -1.27
N ALA A 14 22.65 -49.42 -0.18
CA ALA A 14 21.77 -48.28 0.04
C ALA A 14 22.20 -47.13 -0.87
N VAL A 15 21.52 -46.97 -2.01
CA VAL A 15 21.63 -45.78 -2.85
C VAL A 15 20.91 -44.63 -2.14
N PHE A 16 21.67 -43.79 -1.42
CA PHE A 16 21.18 -42.49 -0.98
C PHE A 16 21.03 -41.59 -2.21
N GLY A 17 19.85 -41.63 -2.83
CA GLY A 17 19.46 -40.63 -3.82
C GLY A 17 19.34 -39.28 -3.12
N ALA A 18 20.29 -38.39 -3.38
CA ALA A 18 20.19 -36.99 -2.98
C ALA A 18 18.97 -36.38 -3.70
N PHE A 19 17.87 -36.19 -2.95
CA PHE A 19 16.75 -35.39 -3.40
C PHE A 19 17.22 -33.94 -3.53
N PHE A 20 17.59 -33.55 -4.75
CA PHE A 20 17.83 -32.16 -5.10
C PHE A 20 16.45 -31.49 -5.17
N ILE A 21 16.02 -30.86 -4.07
CA ILE A 21 14.89 -29.93 -4.13
C ILE A 21 15.46 -28.62 -4.68
N PRO A 22 15.11 -28.20 -5.90
CA PRO A 22 15.54 -26.89 -6.38
C PRO A 22 14.98 -25.83 -5.42
N LEU A 23 15.87 -25.06 -4.82
CA LEU A 23 15.49 -23.89 -4.03
C LEU A 23 14.86 -22.89 -5.00
N GLN A 24 13.53 -22.86 -5.01
CA GLN A 24 12.79 -21.89 -5.81
C GLN A 24 12.94 -20.53 -5.10
N VAL A 25 13.90 -19.74 -5.56
CA VAL A 25 14.05 -18.35 -5.12
C VAL A 25 12.91 -17.56 -5.76
N TYR A 26 11.83 -17.37 -5.01
CA TYR A 26 10.79 -16.42 -5.39
C TYR A 26 11.42 -15.03 -5.35
N ALA A 27 11.41 -14.33 -6.48
CA ALA A 27 11.76 -12.92 -6.50
C ALA A 27 10.79 -12.20 -5.56
N VAL A 28 11.31 -11.69 -4.44
CA VAL A 28 10.56 -10.77 -3.59
C VAL A 28 10.50 -9.47 -4.36
N THR A 29 9.36 -9.19 -4.99
CA THR A 29 9.09 -7.85 -5.51
C THR A 29 9.09 -6.92 -4.31
N VAL A 30 10.09 -6.03 -4.23
CA VAL A 30 10.09 -4.98 -3.22
C VAL A 30 9.05 -3.98 -3.67
N PRO A 31 8.02 -3.68 -2.85
CA PRO A 31 7.01 -2.71 -3.23
C PRO A 31 7.68 -1.35 -3.47
N THR A 32 7.39 -0.75 -4.62
CA THR A 32 7.85 0.59 -4.99
C THR A 32 6.93 1.63 -4.35
N GLY A 33 7.41 2.87 -4.20
CA GLY A 33 6.59 3.94 -3.61
C GLY A 33 6.67 4.09 -2.10
N LEU A 34 5.96 5.09 -1.59
CA LEU A 34 5.87 5.39 -0.17
C LEU A 34 4.98 4.36 0.54
N PRO A 35 5.32 3.91 1.76
CA PRO A 35 4.42 3.07 2.53
C PRO A 35 3.03 3.68 2.61
N ALA A 36 2.01 2.86 2.37
CA ALA A 36 0.64 3.31 2.29
C ALA A 36 -0.29 2.52 3.21
N TYR A 37 -1.40 3.15 3.56
CA TYR A 37 -2.53 2.54 4.24
C TYR A 37 -3.79 2.79 3.42
N TYR A 38 -4.48 1.70 3.15
CA TYR A 38 -5.76 1.69 2.46
C TYR A 38 -6.86 1.41 3.49
N PRO A 39 -7.85 2.30 3.63
CA PRO A 39 -8.91 2.14 4.61
C PRO A 39 -9.74 0.90 4.29
N THR A 40 -10.18 0.21 5.35
CA THR A 40 -11.01 -1.01 5.27
C THR A 40 -12.40 -0.82 5.86
N VAL A 41 -12.75 0.42 6.24
CA VAL A 41 -14.00 0.75 6.90
C VAL A 41 -14.58 2.03 6.28
N LEU A 42 -15.86 1.96 5.93
CA LEU A 42 -16.70 3.13 5.68
C LEU A 42 -17.62 3.38 6.88
N VAL A 43 -17.79 4.64 7.24
CA VAL A 43 -18.80 5.07 8.24
C VAL A 43 -20.02 5.72 7.60
N GLY A 44 -20.01 5.88 6.28
CA GLY A 44 -21.17 6.30 5.51
C GLY A 44 -20.99 6.03 4.01
N ASN A 45 -22.03 5.51 3.38
CA ASN A 45 -22.12 5.31 1.94
C ASN A 45 -23.56 5.51 1.50
N THR A 46 -23.81 6.49 0.64
CA THR A 46 -25.17 6.83 0.15
C THR A 46 -25.39 6.47 -1.32
N THR A 47 -24.40 5.86 -1.97
CA THR A 47 -24.45 5.51 -3.41
C THR A 47 -25.38 4.33 -3.70
N GLY A 48 -25.70 3.53 -2.68
CA GLY A 48 -26.44 2.27 -2.80
C GLY A 48 -25.60 1.10 -3.31
N ALA A 49 -24.32 1.31 -3.63
CA ALA A 49 -23.38 0.28 -4.01
C ALA A 49 -22.75 -0.41 -2.79
N SER A 50 -22.11 -1.57 -3.01
CA SER A 50 -21.37 -2.27 -1.95
C SER A 50 -20.13 -1.48 -1.52
N ASP A 51 -19.90 -1.39 -0.22
CA ASP A 51 -18.69 -0.77 0.36
C ASP A 51 -17.40 -1.42 -0.15
N SER A 52 -17.45 -2.73 -0.43
CA SER A 52 -16.29 -3.50 -0.91
C SER A 52 -15.75 -3.04 -2.27
N LEU A 53 -16.51 -2.24 -3.03
CA LEU A 53 -16.08 -1.71 -4.32
C LEU A 53 -15.13 -0.52 -4.20
N VAL A 54 -14.98 0.05 -3.01
CA VAL A 54 -14.16 1.25 -2.81
C VAL A 54 -13.23 1.19 -1.61
N LEU A 55 -13.07 0.00 -1.04
CA LEU A 55 -12.21 -0.28 0.12
C LEU A 55 -11.01 -1.13 -0.31
N GLY A 56 -9.87 -0.89 0.33
CA GLY A 56 -8.64 -1.61 0.00
C GLY A 56 -7.81 -0.92 -1.08
N ILE A 57 -6.92 -1.71 -1.69
CA ILE A 57 -6.05 -1.24 -2.76
C ILE A 57 -6.86 -0.92 -4.02
N PRO A 58 -6.41 0.01 -4.88
CA PRO A 58 -7.01 0.21 -6.21
C PRO A 58 -7.01 -1.11 -6.97
N ASP A 59 -8.16 -1.47 -7.54
CA ASP A 59 -8.34 -2.77 -8.21
C ASP A 59 -9.25 -2.72 -9.44
N ASP A 60 -9.52 -1.52 -9.96
CA ASP A 60 -10.42 -1.22 -11.08
C ASP A 60 -11.90 -1.59 -10.81
N SER A 61 -12.25 -1.98 -9.58
CA SER A 61 -13.62 -1.97 -9.11
C SER A 61 -13.98 -0.55 -8.72
N TYR A 62 -15.18 -0.09 -9.10
CA TYR A 62 -15.56 1.29 -8.85
C TYR A 62 -17.05 1.46 -8.63
N ILE A 63 -17.39 2.65 -8.13
CA ILE A 63 -18.77 3.13 -8.04
C ILE A 63 -18.94 4.40 -8.86
N ASN A 64 -20.07 4.51 -9.55
CA ASN A 64 -20.48 5.72 -10.27
C ASN A 64 -21.18 6.67 -9.31
N MET A 65 -20.41 7.52 -8.62
CA MET A 65 -20.97 8.48 -7.67
C MET A 65 -21.82 9.52 -8.40
N LYS A 66 -23.04 9.70 -7.92
CA LYS A 66 -23.92 10.78 -8.37
C LYS A 66 -23.74 12.05 -7.55
N LYS A 67 -24.25 13.16 -8.07
CA LYS A 67 -24.36 14.43 -7.39
C LYS A 67 -25.03 14.23 -6.03
N ASP A 68 -24.41 14.81 -5.00
CA ASP A 68 -24.82 14.78 -3.60
C ASP A 68 -24.73 13.40 -2.92
N GLU A 69 -24.41 12.32 -3.66
CA GLU A 69 -24.00 11.06 -3.05
C GLU A 69 -22.61 11.19 -2.45
N PHE A 70 -22.35 10.40 -1.41
CA PHE A 70 -21.10 10.45 -0.68
C PHE A 70 -20.66 9.10 -0.13
N VAL A 71 -19.35 9.01 0.06
CA VAL A 71 -18.65 7.96 0.81
C VAL A 71 -17.82 8.63 1.92
N ILE A 72 -17.80 8.03 3.12
CA ILE A 72 -16.99 8.49 4.25
C ILE A 72 -16.12 7.32 4.73
N TYR A 73 -14.82 7.44 4.53
CA TYR A 73 -13.81 6.53 5.04
C TYR A 73 -13.47 6.85 6.49
N ASP A 74 -13.27 5.82 7.31
CA ASP A 74 -12.67 5.93 8.64
C ASP A 74 -11.29 5.28 8.64
N PHE A 75 -10.25 6.10 8.83
CA PHE A 75 -8.86 5.66 8.92
C PHE A 75 -8.51 5.09 10.30
N GLY A 76 -9.44 5.14 11.25
CA GLY A 76 -9.33 4.52 12.56
C GLY A 76 -8.10 4.98 13.33
N SER A 77 -7.26 4.03 13.72
CA SER A 77 -6.00 4.29 14.45
C SER A 77 -4.85 4.76 13.55
N ASN A 78 -5.03 4.81 12.22
CA ASN A 78 -4.02 5.21 11.25
C ASN A 78 -4.47 6.48 10.51
N PRO A 79 -4.70 7.61 11.21
CA PRO A 79 -5.20 8.82 10.57
C PRO A 79 -4.23 9.31 9.48
N ILE A 80 -4.77 10.01 8.50
CA ILE A 80 -3.98 10.77 7.53
C ILE A 80 -3.20 11.82 8.29
N LEU A 81 -1.87 11.81 8.16
CA LEU A 81 -0.98 12.76 8.84
C LEU A 81 -0.50 13.81 7.87
N ASN A 82 -0.63 15.08 8.25
CA ASN A 82 -0.09 16.22 7.52
C ASN A 82 1.44 16.12 7.47
N ARG A 83 1.99 16.05 6.26
CA ARG A 83 3.42 15.98 5.97
C ARG A 83 3.83 17.05 4.97
N ALA A 84 5.12 17.08 4.68
CA ALA A 84 5.60 17.85 3.54
C ALA A 84 5.08 17.20 2.25
N GLY A 85 4.35 17.96 1.43
CA GLY A 85 3.76 17.49 0.19
C GLY A 85 2.37 16.88 0.42
N GLN A 86 1.99 15.98 -0.47
CA GLN A 86 0.66 15.38 -0.48
C GLN A 86 0.58 14.20 0.47
N ASP A 87 -0.58 14.04 1.10
CA ASP A 87 -0.78 13.11 2.21
C ASP A 87 -1.52 11.83 1.80
N PHE A 88 -2.30 11.88 0.73
CA PHE A 88 -3.07 10.74 0.22
C PHE A 88 -3.48 10.92 -1.25
N ASN A 89 -3.86 9.82 -1.88
CA ASN A 89 -4.41 9.71 -3.22
C ASN A 89 -5.89 9.33 -3.19
N VAL A 90 -6.64 9.86 -4.15
CA VAL A 90 -7.97 9.36 -4.54
C VAL A 90 -7.86 8.80 -5.95
N TYR A 91 -8.31 7.56 -6.13
CA TYR A 91 -8.22 6.82 -7.37
C TYR A 91 -9.60 6.79 -8.05
N GLN A 92 -9.59 6.93 -9.37
CA GLN A 92 -10.77 6.76 -10.21
C GLN A 92 -10.50 5.69 -11.26
N TRP A 93 -11.57 5.08 -11.74
CA TRP A 93 -11.49 4.15 -12.86
C TRP A 93 -10.78 4.77 -14.07
N ASP A 94 -9.94 3.98 -14.72
CA ASP A 94 -8.93 4.42 -15.68
C ASP A 94 -9.41 4.47 -17.14
N LEU A 95 -10.62 3.98 -17.43
CA LEU A 95 -11.16 3.91 -18.79
C LEU A 95 -12.02 5.11 -19.21
N ASP A 96 -12.47 5.94 -18.26
CA ASP A 96 -13.14 7.21 -18.53
C ASP A 96 -12.17 8.37 -18.30
N GLY A 97 -12.27 9.48 -19.05
CA GLY A 97 -11.39 10.64 -18.88
C GLY A 97 -11.28 11.17 -17.44
N ASP A 98 -10.29 12.03 -17.16
CA ASP A 98 -10.08 12.63 -15.84
C ASP A 98 -11.36 13.33 -15.32
N ASN A 99 -11.98 12.72 -14.32
CA ASN A 99 -13.21 13.15 -13.68
C ASN A 99 -12.93 13.69 -12.27
N SER A 100 -11.68 13.99 -11.91
CA SER A 100 -11.31 14.49 -10.58
C SER A 100 -11.92 15.85 -10.23
N GLY A 101 -12.52 16.56 -11.19
CA GLY A 101 -13.33 17.76 -10.96
C GLY A 101 -14.78 17.48 -10.54
N ASN A 102 -15.22 16.23 -10.64
CA ASN A 102 -16.61 15.83 -10.41
C ASN A 102 -16.90 15.43 -8.95
N ALA A 103 -15.94 15.60 -8.05
CA ALA A 103 -16.10 15.33 -6.62
C ALA A 103 -15.48 16.42 -5.73
N ASN A 104 -16.08 16.63 -4.57
CA ASN A 104 -15.48 17.36 -3.46
C ASN A 104 -14.81 16.36 -2.52
N ILE A 105 -13.58 16.68 -2.15
CA ILE A 105 -12.74 15.93 -1.22
C ILE A 105 -12.70 16.72 0.08
N LEU A 106 -13.22 16.13 1.14
CA LEU A 106 -13.31 16.77 2.45
C LEU A 106 -12.67 15.91 3.53
N VAL A 107 -11.98 16.54 4.47
CA VAL A 107 -11.33 15.85 5.59
C VAL A 107 -11.86 16.34 6.93
N SER A 108 -11.80 15.46 7.94
CA SER A 108 -12.22 15.77 9.31
C SER A 108 -11.40 14.98 10.33
N SER A 109 -11.11 15.60 11.47
CA SER A 109 -10.52 14.91 12.63
C SER A 109 -11.58 14.25 13.53
N ASP A 110 -12.81 14.77 13.54
CA ASP A 110 -13.85 14.38 14.50
C ASP A 110 -15.08 13.71 13.87
N GLY A 111 -15.23 13.73 12.55
CA GLY A 111 -16.34 13.13 11.81
C GLY A 111 -17.59 14.01 11.76
N THR A 112 -17.50 15.26 12.22
CA THR A 112 -18.61 16.23 12.25
C THR A 112 -18.31 17.48 11.44
N THR A 113 -17.12 18.07 11.62
CA THR A 113 -16.70 19.26 10.88
C THR A 113 -15.79 18.86 9.74
N TYR A 114 -16.20 19.14 8.51
CA TYR A 114 -15.48 18.77 7.30
C TYR A 114 -14.95 20.00 6.56
N PHE A 115 -13.70 19.93 6.14
CA PHE A 115 -13.02 20.98 5.37
C PHE A 115 -12.79 20.49 3.94
N ASN A 116 -13.25 21.26 2.95
CA ASN A 116 -12.98 20.96 1.54
C ASN A 116 -11.52 21.30 1.21
N ILE A 117 -10.79 20.36 0.61
CA ILE A 117 -9.38 20.49 0.28
C ILE A 117 -9.10 20.36 -1.23
N ASN A 118 -10.11 20.51 -2.09
CA ASN A 118 -9.90 20.47 -3.56
C ASN A 118 -8.86 21.48 -4.05
N GLY A 119 -8.62 22.56 -3.30
CA GLY A 119 -7.58 23.56 -3.59
C GLY A 119 -6.15 23.04 -3.46
N SER A 120 -5.92 21.89 -2.82
CA SER A 120 -4.60 21.25 -2.68
C SER A 120 -4.32 20.17 -3.74
N LYS A 121 -5.22 20.01 -4.72
CA LYS A 121 -5.15 18.92 -5.69
C LYS A 121 -3.87 18.99 -6.50
N ASP A 122 -3.16 17.87 -6.60
CA ASP A 122 -1.95 17.73 -7.42
C ASP A 122 -1.90 16.34 -8.09
N SER A 123 -0.85 16.11 -8.86
CA SER A 123 -0.53 14.84 -9.52
C SER A 123 -0.40 13.70 -8.52
N LYS A 124 -0.76 12.48 -8.94
CA LYS A 124 -0.59 11.24 -8.15
C LYS A 124 0.83 11.13 -7.57
N ILE A 125 0.94 10.83 -6.27
CA ILE A 125 2.19 10.37 -5.65
C ILE A 125 2.24 8.83 -5.67
N ASP A 126 3.45 8.27 -5.77
CA ASP A 126 3.65 6.82 -5.82
C ASP A 126 3.47 6.19 -4.43
N LEU A 127 2.43 5.36 -4.27
CA LEU A 127 2.12 4.63 -3.04
C LEU A 127 2.34 3.14 -3.22
N GLN A 128 2.90 2.48 -2.20
CA GLN A 128 3.07 1.02 -2.20
C GLN A 128 1.73 0.33 -2.41
N TRP A 129 1.70 -0.63 -3.33
CA TRP A 129 0.51 -1.43 -3.67
C TRP A 129 -0.53 -0.69 -4.53
N ASP A 130 -0.15 0.39 -5.21
CA ASP A 130 -1.02 1.11 -6.16
C ASP A 130 -0.74 0.80 -7.65
N GLU A 131 0.06 -0.24 -7.92
CA GLU A 131 0.55 -0.56 -9.26
C GLU A 131 -0.53 -1.07 -10.23
N ALA A 132 -1.68 -1.50 -9.70
CA ALA A 132 -2.83 -1.89 -10.53
C ALA A 132 -3.39 -0.70 -11.34
N HIS A 133 -3.26 0.52 -10.83
CA HIS A 133 -3.63 1.73 -11.54
C HIS A 133 -2.42 2.31 -12.28
N GLU A 134 -2.17 1.77 -13.47
CA GLU A 134 -1.03 2.14 -14.32
C GLU A 134 -1.14 3.56 -14.89
N ASN A 135 -2.36 4.10 -15.00
CA ASN A 135 -2.58 5.45 -15.52
C ASN A 135 -2.64 6.50 -14.40
N ALA A 136 -1.52 7.21 -14.20
CA ALA A 136 -1.38 8.25 -13.19
C ALA A 136 -2.37 9.43 -13.35
N ASP A 137 -2.95 9.64 -14.54
CA ASP A 137 -3.91 10.71 -14.75
C ASP A 137 -5.24 10.47 -14.00
N HIS A 138 -5.51 9.22 -13.63
CA HIS A 138 -6.73 8.73 -13.00
C HIS A 138 -6.57 8.55 -11.49
N ALA A 139 -5.56 9.19 -10.90
CA ALA A 139 -5.51 9.43 -9.47
C ALA A 139 -5.01 10.85 -9.21
N LYS A 140 -5.51 11.47 -8.14
CA LYS A 140 -5.03 12.79 -7.70
C LYS A 140 -4.68 12.76 -6.23
N SER A 141 -3.66 13.53 -5.90
CA SER A 141 -3.15 13.64 -4.54
C SER A 141 -3.66 14.90 -3.86
N TYR A 142 -3.79 14.85 -2.54
CA TYR A 142 -4.29 15.97 -1.73
C TYR A 142 -3.45 16.16 -0.48
N ASP A 143 -3.35 17.41 -0.03
CA ASP A 143 -2.60 17.85 1.16
C ASP A 143 -3.60 18.44 2.17
N ILE A 144 -3.64 17.85 3.37
CA ILE A 144 -4.60 18.26 4.42
C ILE A 144 -4.16 19.55 5.13
N SER A 145 -2.94 20.04 4.87
CA SER A 145 -2.41 21.27 5.46
C SER A 145 -3.25 22.51 5.14
N ILE A 146 -3.90 22.54 3.97
CA ILE A 146 -4.80 23.64 3.57
C ILE A 146 -6.03 23.75 4.49
N ALA A 147 -6.42 22.67 5.16
CA ALA A 147 -7.47 22.66 6.18
C ALA A 147 -6.97 23.10 7.57
N GLY A 148 -5.66 23.35 7.73
CA GLY A 148 -5.05 23.68 9.02
C GLY A 148 -4.99 22.50 9.99
N LEU A 149 -5.14 21.26 9.50
CA LEU A 149 -5.13 20.06 10.32
C LEU A 149 -3.72 19.47 10.41
N SER A 150 -3.36 18.94 11.59
CA SER A 150 -2.17 18.09 11.76
C SER A 150 -2.44 16.63 11.39
N SER A 151 -3.71 16.21 11.50
CA SER A 151 -4.17 14.89 11.08
C SER A 151 -5.67 14.87 10.82
N ALA A 152 -6.11 13.97 9.93
CA ALA A 152 -7.51 13.71 9.63
C ALA A 152 -7.81 12.22 9.78
N ARG A 153 -8.87 11.88 10.51
CA ARG A 153 -9.32 10.49 10.67
C ARG A 153 -10.34 10.11 9.61
N TYR A 154 -11.13 11.07 9.16
CA TYR A 154 -12.21 10.83 8.21
C TYR A 154 -11.93 11.55 6.90
N LEU A 155 -12.14 10.84 5.80
CA LEU A 155 -12.19 11.38 4.46
C LEU A 155 -13.59 11.20 3.92
N LYS A 156 -14.22 12.30 3.50
CA LYS A 156 -15.52 12.30 2.85
C LYS A 156 -15.35 12.72 1.40
N ILE A 157 -15.85 11.89 0.49
CA ILE A 157 -15.91 12.18 -0.94
C ILE A 157 -17.38 12.42 -1.28
N VAL A 158 -17.69 13.54 -1.94
CA VAL A 158 -19.06 13.90 -2.34
C VAL A 158 -19.10 14.17 -3.83
N GLY A 159 -19.98 13.47 -4.55
CA GLY A 159 -20.20 13.72 -5.96
C GLY A 159 -20.76 15.13 -6.20
N VAL A 160 -20.22 15.84 -7.18
CA VAL A 160 -20.64 17.19 -7.59
C VAL A 160 -21.33 17.15 -8.95
N GLN A 161 -20.77 16.38 -9.89
CA GLN A 161 -21.31 16.14 -11.24
C GLN A 161 -21.19 14.65 -11.57
N ASN A 162 -22.03 14.16 -12.49
CA ASN A 162 -22.05 12.73 -12.81
C ASN A 162 -21.33 12.41 -14.11
N PRO A 163 -20.58 11.28 -14.17
CA PRO A 163 -20.19 10.43 -13.04
C PRO A 163 -18.80 10.81 -12.46
N PHE A 164 -18.60 10.56 -11.16
CA PHE A 164 -17.27 10.40 -10.58
C PHE A 164 -17.08 8.92 -10.23
N ASN A 165 -16.14 8.26 -10.91
CA ASN A 165 -15.96 6.82 -10.85
C ASN A 165 -14.96 6.47 -9.76
N LEU A 166 -15.40 6.56 -8.49
CA LEU A 166 -14.53 6.29 -7.35
C LEU A 166 -14.14 4.81 -7.31
N ASP A 167 -12.84 4.53 -7.37
CA ASP A 167 -12.25 3.24 -7.05
C ASP A 167 -11.82 3.28 -5.59
N ALA A 168 -10.59 3.70 -5.30
CA ALA A 168 -10.00 3.56 -3.97
C ALA A 168 -9.46 4.89 -3.39
N VAL A 169 -8.96 4.79 -2.16
CA VAL A 169 -8.20 5.84 -1.47
C VAL A 169 -6.98 5.21 -0.81
N GLY A 170 -5.82 5.83 -0.94
CA GLY A 170 -4.60 5.40 -0.25
C GLY A 170 -3.94 6.57 0.45
N ALA A 171 -3.63 6.44 1.74
CA ALA A 171 -2.89 7.46 2.50
C ALA A 171 -1.45 7.02 2.71
N VAL A 172 -0.51 7.98 2.67
CA VAL A 172 0.87 7.70 3.07
C VAL A 172 0.88 7.26 4.54
N VAL A 173 1.81 6.41 4.99
CA VAL A 173 2.04 6.11 6.43
C VAL A 173 3.47 6.41 6.85
N PRO A 174 3.72 6.71 8.14
CA PRO A 174 5.07 6.89 8.63
C PRO A 174 5.91 5.63 8.40
N ILE A 175 7.10 5.80 7.81
CA ILE A 175 8.13 4.75 7.85
C ILE A 175 8.55 4.62 9.32
N PRO A 176 8.39 3.47 9.98
CA PRO A 176 8.87 3.28 11.33
C PRO A 176 10.36 3.63 11.39
N GLY A 177 10.77 4.54 12.30
CA GLY A 177 12.15 5.04 12.36
C GLY A 177 13.23 3.95 12.49
N ALA A 178 12.86 2.74 12.91
CA ALA A 178 13.74 1.57 12.90
C ALA A 178 14.22 1.16 11.49
N ALA A 179 13.41 1.36 10.45
CA ALA A 179 13.82 1.08 9.07
C ALA A 179 14.95 2.02 8.61
N TRP A 180 14.96 3.27 9.08
CA TRP A 180 16.05 4.23 8.83
C TRP A 180 17.34 3.86 9.57
N LEU A 181 17.24 3.35 10.80
CA LEU A 181 18.40 2.94 11.59
C LEU A 181 19.09 1.68 11.05
N MET A 182 18.34 0.78 10.41
CA MET A 182 18.90 -0.44 9.80
C MET A 182 19.77 -0.12 8.56
N GLY A 183 19.44 0.91 7.78
CA GLY A 183 20.26 1.34 6.65
C GLY A 183 21.59 1.98 7.06
N THR A 184 21.59 2.78 8.13
CA THR A 184 22.79 3.46 8.63
C THR A 184 23.68 2.56 9.48
N GLY A 185 23.11 1.59 10.20
CA GLY A 185 23.85 0.62 11.01
C GLY A 185 24.76 -0.31 10.20
N VAL A 186 24.37 -0.70 8.99
CA VAL A 186 25.20 -1.53 8.09
C VAL A 186 26.43 -0.76 7.61
N VAL A 187 26.29 0.53 7.28
CA VAL A 187 27.42 1.38 6.87
C VAL A 187 28.41 1.57 8.04
N ALA A 188 27.91 1.74 9.26
CA ALA A 188 28.75 1.84 10.45
C ALA A 188 29.56 0.55 10.71
N LEU A 189 28.98 -0.64 10.48
CA LEU A 189 29.69 -1.92 10.64
C LEU A 189 30.80 -2.13 9.60
N VAL A 190 30.61 -1.70 8.35
CA VAL A 190 31.63 -1.81 7.31
C VAL A 190 32.85 -0.93 7.62
N GLY A 191 32.62 0.24 8.23
CA GLY A 191 33.70 1.16 8.63
C GLY A 191 34.61 0.64 9.75
N MET A 192 34.09 -0.22 10.64
CA MET A 192 34.86 -0.69 11.82
C MET A 192 35.89 -1.78 11.48
N LYS A 193 35.83 -2.43 10.32
CA LYS A 193 36.77 -3.51 9.95
C LYS A 193 38.15 -3.02 9.51
N ARG A 194 38.37 -1.71 9.32
CA ARG A 194 39.59 -1.17 8.66
C ARG A 194 40.67 -0.59 9.57
N ARG A 195 40.57 -0.72 10.91
CA ARG A 195 41.64 -0.33 11.84
C ARG A 195 42.22 -1.52 12.59
N LYS A 196 43.05 -2.31 11.89
CA LYS A 196 44.14 -3.05 12.54
C LYS A 196 45.31 -3.17 11.58
N SER A 197 46.50 -2.92 12.13
CA SER A 197 47.84 -3.06 11.53
C SER A 197 48.42 -1.81 10.87
N ASN A 198 49.24 -1.06 11.62
CA ASN A 198 50.70 -1.17 11.50
C ASN A 198 51.37 -0.29 12.57
N LYS A 199 51.98 -0.94 13.57
CA LYS A 199 53.10 -0.38 14.33
C LYS A 199 54.34 -1.11 13.81
N SER A 200 55.28 -0.37 13.22
CA SER A 200 56.70 -0.72 13.13
C SER A 200 57.47 0.45 13.70
#